data_AF-A0A4R6T233-F1
#
_entry.id   AF-A0A4R6T233-F1
#
_cell.length_a   1.000
_cell.length_b   1.000
_cell.length_c   1.000
_cell.angle_alpha   90.00
_cell.angle_beta   90.00
_cell.angle_gamma   90.00
#
_symmetry.space_group_name_H-M   'P 1'
#
loop_
_entity.id
_entity.type
_entity.pdbx_description
1 polymer ?
#
loop_
_entity_poly.entity_id
_entity_poly.type
_entity_poly.pdbx_seq_one_letter_code
_entity_poly.pdbx_strand_id
1 'polypeptide(L)'
;MMTITVLAILEPDPIPAPPLAKVMNERLKRLANELEHELSRSMDEIDSECEDLVVYISYNSKYTIRWKIVNDVPPKIEAEVARQCANLGYNLWKGSTIYNFNARN
;
A
#
# COMPACT_ATOMS: atom_id res chain seq x y z
N MET A 1 -4.06 -11.31 16.41
CA MET A 1 -4.76 -10.31 15.58
C MET A 1 -3.69 -9.50 14.90
N MET A 2 -3.72 -9.43 13.58
CA MET A 2 -2.71 -8.77 12.77
C MET A 2 -2.91 -7.27 12.80
N THR A 3 -1.83 -6.50 12.97
CA THR A 3 -1.85 -5.04 12.82
C THR A 3 -1.71 -4.73 11.34
N ILE A 4 -2.58 -3.87 10.82
CA ILE A 4 -2.53 -3.46 9.41
C ILE A 4 -2.41 -1.94 9.38
N THR A 5 -1.41 -1.46 8.68
CA THR A 5 -1.15 -0.04 8.51
C THR A 5 -1.04 0.28 7.03
N VAL A 6 -1.86 1.23 6.54
CA VAL A 6 -1.72 1.73 5.17
C VAL A 6 -1.28 3.20 5.18
N LEU A 7 -0.10 3.48 4.63
CA LEU A 7 0.47 4.83 4.60
C LEU A 7 0.36 5.47 3.21
N ALA A 8 -0.18 6.69 3.19
CA ALA A 8 -0.17 7.58 2.04
C ALA A 8 1.19 8.27 1.89
N ILE A 9 1.97 7.89 0.87
CA ILE A 9 3.27 8.51 0.54
C ILE A 9 3.05 9.68 -0.41
N LEU A 10 3.18 10.89 0.14
CA LEU A 10 2.91 12.17 -0.52
C LEU A 10 4.11 12.67 -1.36
N GLU A 11 4.62 11.81 -2.25
CA GLU A 11 5.74 12.14 -3.15
C GLU A 11 5.32 12.04 -4.62
N PRO A 12 4.37 12.87 -5.10
CA PRO A 12 4.10 12.94 -6.53
C PRO A 12 5.29 13.63 -7.22
N ASP A 13 5.93 12.91 -8.14
CA ASP A 13 6.84 13.49 -9.12
C ASP A 13 6.19 13.39 -10.51
N PRO A 14 5.85 14.52 -11.18
CA PRO A 14 6.04 15.91 -10.76
C PRO A 14 5.05 16.39 -9.70
N ILE A 15 5.45 17.40 -8.91
CA ILE A 15 4.61 18.04 -7.88
C ILE A 15 3.53 18.90 -8.58
N PRO A 16 2.23 18.63 -8.37
CA PRO A 16 1.16 19.44 -8.94
C PRO A 16 1.13 20.86 -8.38
N ALA A 17 0.38 21.77 -9.04
CA ALA A 17 0.10 23.08 -8.47
C ALA A 17 -0.52 22.97 -7.05
N PRO A 18 -0.23 23.89 -6.11
CA PRO A 18 -0.57 23.72 -4.69
C PRO A 18 -2.03 23.37 -4.38
N PRO A 19 -3.05 23.96 -5.04
CA PRO A 19 -4.45 23.59 -4.80
C PRO A 19 -4.75 22.13 -5.18
N LEU A 20 -4.21 21.67 -6.32
CA LEU A 20 -4.38 20.29 -6.78
C LEU A 20 -3.63 19.31 -5.88
N ALA A 21 -2.40 19.66 -5.47
CA ALA A 21 -1.62 18.85 -4.53
C ALA A 21 -2.36 18.63 -3.21
N LYS A 22 -3.03 19.67 -2.66
CA LYS A 22 -3.84 19.54 -1.45
C LYS A 22 -4.98 18.54 -1.62
N VAL A 23 -5.79 18.70 -2.67
CA VAL A 23 -6.93 17.81 -2.95
C VAL A 23 -6.47 16.37 -3.17
N MET A 24 -5.37 16.18 -3.89
CA MET A 24 -4.79 14.87 -4.14
C MET A 24 -4.29 14.22 -2.83
N ASN A 25 -3.60 14.97 -1.97
CA ASN A 25 -3.10 14.45 -0.69
C ASN A 25 -4.26 14.05 0.25
N GLU A 26 -5.31 14.86 0.32
CA GLU A 26 -6.52 14.54 1.10
C GLU A 26 -7.24 13.31 0.54
N ARG A 27 -7.28 13.15 -0.80
CA ARG A 27 -7.82 11.95 -1.43
C ARG A 27 -6.97 10.72 -1.11
N LEU A 28 -5.64 10.79 -1.24
CA LEU A 28 -4.75 9.66 -0.99
C LEU A 28 -4.84 9.16 0.46
N LYS A 29 -4.95 10.08 1.43
CA LYS A 29 -5.17 9.72 2.84
C LYS A 29 -6.49 8.97 3.05
N ARG A 30 -7.57 9.39 2.40
CA ARG A 30 -8.85 8.66 2.46
C ARG A 30 -8.73 7.26 1.84
N LEU A 31 -8.11 7.15 0.68
CA LEU A 31 -7.87 5.86 0.02
C LEU A 31 -6.98 4.92 0.86
N ALA A 32 -6.04 5.46 1.64
CA ALA A 32 -5.23 4.67 2.56
C ALA A 32 -6.10 4.06 3.67
N ASN A 33 -6.92 4.88 4.33
CA ASN A 33 -7.84 4.42 5.36
C ASN A 33 -8.86 3.41 4.83
N GLU A 34 -9.38 3.63 3.62
CA GLU A 34 -10.30 2.70 2.95
C GLU A 34 -9.63 1.35 2.68
N LEU A 35 -8.40 1.35 2.16
CA LEU A 35 -7.64 0.11 1.92
C LEU A 35 -7.30 -0.60 3.23
N GLU A 36 -6.93 0.12 4.29
CA GLU A 36 -6.67 -0.45 5.61
C GLU A 36 -7.89 -1.20 6.16
N HIS A 37 -9.07 -0.58 6.03
CA HIS A 37 -10.33 -1.18 6.46
C HIS A 37 -10.70 -2.42 5.64
N GLU A 38 -10.54 -2.38 4.32
CA GLU A 38 -10.80 -3.53 3.45
C GLU A 38 -9.82 -4.68 3.71
N LEU A 39 -8.53 -4.38 3.90
CA LEU A 39 -7.53 -5.38 4.25
C LEU A 39 -7.84 -6.01 5.62
N SER A 40 -8.17 -5.20 6.63
CA SER A 40 -8.53 -5.69 7.96
C SER A 40 -9.68 -6.69 7.90
N ARG A 41 -10.76 -6.35 7.18
CA ARG A 41 -11.89 -7.26 6.97
C ARG A 41 -11.47 -8.55 6.26
N SER A 42 -10.61 -8.45 5.25
CA SER A 42 -10.21 -9.64 4.46
C SER A 42 -9.26 -10.58 5.20
N MET A 43 -8.44 -10.05 6.11
CA MET A 43 -7.41 -10.81 6.81
C MET A 43 -7.96 -11.53 8.05
N ASP A 44 -9.13 -11.14 8.56
CA ASP A 44 -9.81 -11.84 9.66
C ASP A 44 -10.09 -13.32 9.34
N GLU A 45 -10.19 -13.67 8.05
CA GLU A 45 -10.46 -15.04 7.57
C GLU A 45 -9.18 -15.83 7.23
N ILE A 46 -8.01 -15.18 7.24
CA ILE A 46 -6.74 -15.79 6.86
C ILE A 46 -5.98 -16.17 8.13
N ASP A 47 -5.95 -17.47 8.42
CA ASP A 47 -5.06 -18.00 9.46
C ASP A 47 -3.60 -17.69 9.07
N SER A 48 -2.90 -16.90 9.89
CA SER A 48 -1.58 -16.38 9.62
C SER A 48 -0.82 -16.07 10.92
N GLU A 49 0.45 -16.48 10.98
CA GLU A 49 1.39 -16.06 12.04
C GLU A 49 1.93 -14.63 11.82
N CYS A 50 1.41 -13.91 10.82
CA CYS A 50 1.80 -12.53 10.53
C CYS A 50 1.21 -11.57 11.57
N GLU A 51 2.08 -10.93 12.34
CA GLU A 51 1.67 -9.96 13.36
C GLU A 51 1.43 -8.56 12.81
N ASP A 52 2.11 -8.18 11.71
CA ASP A 52 2.06 -6.83 11.14
C ASP A 52 2.11 -6.83 9.61
N LEU A 53 1.37 -5.91 8.99
CA LEU A 53 1.40 -5.61 7.57
C LEU A 53 1.39 -4.11 7.35
N VAL A 54 2.41 -3.63 6.68
CA VAL A 54 2.57 -2.23 6.30
C VAL A 54 2.51 -2.12 4.78
N VAL A 55 1.50 -1.42 4.29
CA VAL A 55 1.31 -1.14 2.85
C VAL A 55 1.51 0.34 2.60
N TYR A 56 2.33 0.68 1.62
CA TYR A 56 2.46 2.06 1.14
C TYR A 56 1.61 2.24 -0.11
N ILE A 57 0.85 3.34 -0.18
CA ILE A 57 0.19 3.77 -1.41
C ILE A 57 0.65 5.18 -1.81
N SER A 58 0.71 5.44 -3.11
CA SER A 58 1.13 6.73 -3.65
C SER A 58 0.52 6.95 -5.03
N TYR A 59 0.60 8.17 -5.55
CA TYR A 59 0.35 8.43 -6.96
C TYR A 59 1.60 8.14 -7.80
N ASN A 60 1.42 7.57 -8.99
CA ASN A 60 2.46 7.62 -10.02
C ASN A 60 2.34 8.90 -10.86
N SER A 61 3.24 9.07 -11.83
CA SER A 61 3.26 10.23 -12.75
C SER A 61 2.01 10.37 -13.63
N LYS A 62 1.16 9.34 -13.68
CA LYS A 62 -0.14 9.37 -14.38
C LYS A 62 -1.32 9.60 -13.43
N TYR A 63 -1.06 9.97 -12.17
CA TYR A 63 -2.06 10.15 -11.12
C TYR A 63 -2.92 8.91 -10.83
N THR A 64 -2.40 7.73 -11.15
CA THR A 64 -3.00 6.45 -10.74
C THR A 64 -2.35 5.98 -9.45
N ILE A 65 -3.10 5.26 -8.62
CA ILE A 65 -2.59 4.72 -7.35
C ILE A 65 -1.64 3.57 -7.64
N ARG A 66 -0.51 3.57 -6.94
CA ARG A 66 0.43 2.45 -6.85
C ARG A 66 0.58 1.99 -5.40
N TRP A 67 0.88 0.72 -5.19
CA TRP A 67 1.00 0.12 -3.85
C TRP A 67 2.22 -0.79 -3.72
N LYS A 68 2.74 -0.97 -2.50
CA LYS A 68 3.72 -2.02 -2.15
C LYS A 68 3.60 -2.40 -0.68
N ILE A 69 3.92 -3.65 -0.35
CA ILE A 69 4.20 -4.07 1.02
C ILE A 69 5.64 -3.66 1.34
N VAL A 70 5.91 -3.22 2.57
CA VAL A 70 7.24 -2.71 2.97
C VAL A 70 7.89 -3.46 4.13
N ASN A 71 7.24 -4.51 4.62
CA ASN A 71 7.76 -5.45 5.60
C ASN A 71 7.64 -6.89 5.09
N ASP A 72 8.40 -7.81 5.65
CA ASP A 72 8.31 -9.22 5.27
C ASP A 72 6.98 -9.81 5.74
N VAL A 73 6.28 -10.49 4.85
CA VAL A 73 5.01 -11.17 5.16
C VAL A 73 4.92 -12.53 4.46
N PRO A 74 4.10 -13.47 4.94
CA PRO A 74 3.89 -14.74 4.27
C PRO A 74 3.29 -14.56 2.86
N PRO A 75 3.59 -15.45 1.89
CA PRO A 75 3.08 -15.35 0.51
C PRO A 75 1.56 -15.26 0.37
N LYS A 76 0.81 -15.86 1.31
CA LYS A 76 -0.66 -15.76 1.36
C LYS A 76 -1.15 -14.33 1.60
N ILE A 77 -0.44 -13.57 2.43
CA ILE A 77 -0.73 -12.16 2.72
C ILE A 77 -0.41 -11.33 1.49
N GLU A 78 0.74 -11.58 0.84
CA GLU A 78 1.08 -10.89 -0.42
C GLU A 78 0.00 -11.09 -1.49
N ALA A 79 -0.46 -12.33 -1.66
CA ALA A 79 -1.50 -12.67 -2.62
C ALA A 79 -2.82 -11.97 -2.33
N GLU A 80 -3.24 -11.92 -1.06
CA GLU A 80 -4.48 -11.26 -0.67
C GLU A 80 -4.40 -9.73 -0.86
N VAL A 81 -3.31 -9.09 -0.44
CA VAL A 81 -3.10 -7.65 -0.69
C VAL A 81 -3.11 -7.36 -2.19
N ALA A 82 -2.46 -8.20 -2.99
CA ALA A 82 -2.44 -8.06 -4.44
C ALA A 82 -3.85 -8.17 -5.05
N ARG A 83 -4.65 -9.13 -4.58
CA ARG A 83 -6.04 -9.32 -5.01
C ARG A 83 -6.90 -8.10 -4.70
N GLN A 84 -6.84 -7.60 -3.46
CA GLN A 84 -7.60 -6.43 -3.03
C GLN A 84 -7.20 -5.17 -3.79
N CYS A 85 -5.89 -4.94 -3.95
CA CYS A 85 -5.40 -3.80 -4.72
C CYS A 85 -5.78 -3.89 -6.20
N ALA A 86 -5.79 -5.09 -6.80
CA ALA A 86 -6.23 -5.28 -8.18
C ALA A 86 -7.73 -4.95 -8.35
N ASN A 87 -8.59 -5.34 -7.41
CA ASN A 87 -10.02 -5.01 -7.42
C ASN A 87 -10.28 -3.49 -7.39
N LEU A 88 -9.39 -2.74 -6.72
CA LEU A 88 -9.43 -1.27 -6.65
C LEU A 88 -8.75 -0.58 -7.83
N GLY A 89 -8.15 -1.33 -8.76
CA GLY A 89 -7.41 -0.79 -9.90
C GLY A 89 -6.05 -0.18 -9.54
N TYR A 90 -5.47 -0.54 -8.40
CA TYR A 90 -4.17 -0.05 -7.94
C TYR A 90 -3.03 -0.85 -8.57
N ASN A 91 -1.97 -0.15 -8.98
CA ASN A 91 -0.83 -0.76 -9.66
C ASN A 91 0.25 -1.20 -8.67
N LEU A 92 0.86 -2.37 -8.88
CA LEU A 92 2.03 -2.75 -8.11
C LEU A 92 3.16 -1.72 -8.34
N TRP A 93 3.71 -1.18 -7.26
CA TRP A 93 4.82 -0.23 -7.28
C TRP A 93 6.13 -1.00 -7.52
N LYS A 94 6.42 -1.27 -8.79
CA LYS A 94 7.66 -1.87 -9.25
C LYS A 94 8.79 -0.84 -9.18
N GLY A 95 9.59 -0.87 -8.11
CA GLY A 95 10.84 -0.10 -7.99
C GLY A 95 10.86 0.98 -6.89
N SER A 96 11.61 0.69 -5.83
CA SER A 96 12.88 1.35 -5.48
C SER A 96 13.61 0.37 -4.56
N THR A 97 14.78 -0.08 -4.97
CA THR A 97 15.63 -1.15 -4.39
C THR A 97 16.12 -0.86 -2.97
N ILE A 98 15.65 0.20 -2.33
CA ILE A 98 16.21 0.75 -1.08
C ILE A 98 15.84 -0.10 0.14
N TYR A 99 14.85 -1.00 0.05
CA TYR A 99 14.40 -1.83 1.18
C TYR A 99 14.42 -3.35 0.92
N ASN A 100 15.12 -3.82 -0.11
CA ASN A 100 15.44 -5.26 -0.20
C ASN A 100 16.57 -5.57 0.78
N PHE A 101 16.27 -5.68 2.09
CA PHE A 101 17.18 -6.34 3.01
C PHE A 101 17.21 -7.83 2.68
N ASN A 102 18.08 -8.20 1.75
CA ASN A 102 18.55 -9.58 1.63
C ASN A 102 19.36 -9.92 2.89
N ALA A 103 18.71 -10.29 3.98
CA ALA A 103 19.35 -11.05 5.04
C ALA A 103 19.39 -12.52 4.60
N ARG A 104 20.32 -12.83 3.70
CA ARG A 104 20.84 -14.20 3.57
C ARG A 104 21.84 -14.40 4.72
N ASN A 105 21.57 -15.36 5.58
CA ASN A 105 22.56 -16.26 6.17
C ASN A 105 21.87 -17.56 6.59
#